data_AF-A0A9P5ZH23-F1
#
_entry.id   AF-A0A9P5ZH23-F1
#
_cell.length_a   1.000
_cell.length_b   1.000
_cell.length_c   1.000
_cell.angle_alpha   90.00
_cell.angle_beta   90.00
_cell.angle_gamma   90.00
#
_symmetry.space_group_name_H-M   'P 1'
#
loop_
_entity.id
_entity.type
_entity.pdbx_description
1 polymer ?
#
loop_
_entity_poly.entity_id
_entity_poly.type
_entity_poly.pdbx_seq_one_letter_code
_entity_poly.pdbx_strand_id
1 'polypeptide(L)'
;REGTSVREYIAELTKILSLIGEISERDQVVALWHGLRASIRTELYRKHLSPDKSSWKKVAFEAEIQEIAEAVMGGHNRNNQ
;
A
#
# COMPACT_ATOMS: atom_id res chain seq x y z
N ARG A 1 -2.52 1.54 -11.18
CA ARG A 1 -3.57 2.58 -11.21
C ARG A 1 -2.88 3.89 -10.89
N GLU A 2 -2.66 4.76 -11.87
CA GLU A 2 -1.76 5.93 -11.73
C GLU A 2 -2.45 7.20 -11.19
N GLY A 3 -3.63 7.09 -10.58
CA GLY A 3 -4.36 8.26 -10.06
C GLY A 3 -5.11 8.05 -8.75
N THR A 4 -4.97 6.89 -8.10
CA THR A 4 -5.63 6.59 -6.82
C THR A 4 -4.55 6.51 -5.75
N SER A 5 -4.71 7.29 -4.68
CA SER A 5 -3.82 7.23 -3.52
C SER A 5 -3.91 5.86 -2.83
N VAL A 6 -2.86 5.47 -2.12
CA VAL A 6 -2.85 4.28 -1.27
C VAL A 6 -3.99 4.31 -0.27
N ARG A 7 -4.29 5.49 0.30
CA ARG A 7 -5.39 5.66 1.25
C ARG A 7 -6.76 5.41 0.63
N GLU A 8 -7.02 5.96 -0.57
CA GLU A 8 -8.26 5.68 -1.31
C GLU A 8 -8.36 4.21 -1.67
N TYR A 9 -7.26 3.61 -2.14
CA TYR A 9 -7.22 2.20 -2.46
C TYR A 9 -7.51 1.31 -1.24
N ILE A 10 -6.94 1.61 -0.06
CA ILE A 10 -7.23 0.90 1.19
C ILE A 10 -8.71 1.03 1.56
N ALA A 11 -9.30 2.22 1.41
CA ALA A 11 -10.71 2.45 1.71
C ALA A 11 -11.64 1.66 0.77
N GLU A 12 -11.37 1.67 -0.54
CA GLU A 12 -12.08 0.86 -1.53
C GLU A 12 -11.95 -0.64 -1.24
N LEU A 13 -10.72 -1.09 -0.97
CA LEU A 13 -10.45 -2.48 -0.66
C LEU A 13 -11.18 -2.91 0.61
N THR A 14 -11.15 -2.11 1.67
CA THR A 14 -11.86 -2.39 2.92
C THR A 14 -13.36 -2.52 2.68
N LYS A 15 -13.94 -1.65 1.85
CA LYS A 15 -15.36 -1.73 1.47
C LYS A 15 -15.67 -3.02 0.70
N ILE A 16 -14.79 -3.44 -0.20
CA ILE A 16 -14.98 -4.71 -0.95
C ILE A 16 -14.89 -5.89 0.01
N LEU A 17 -13.86 -5.94 0.87
CA LEU A 17 -13.65 -7.01 1.83
C LEU A 17 -14.83 -7.13 2.81
N SER A 18 -15.39 -6.00 3.27
CA SER A 18 -16.55 -6.01 4.19
C SER A 18 -17.83 -6.55 3.56
N LEU A 19 -17.94 -6.59 2.22
CA LEU A 19 -19.08 -7.16 1.51
C LEU A 19 -18.97 -8.67 1.33
N ILE A 20 -17.75 -9.21 1.29
CA ILE A 20 -17.47 -10.63 1.03
C ILE A 20 -17.62 -11.46 2.33
N GLY A 21 -17.61 -10.80 3.49
CA GLY A 21 -17.79 -11.43 4.79
C GLY A 21 -16.47 -11.59 5.54
N GLU A 22 -16.32 -12.69 6.29
CA GLU A 22 -15.09 -12.95 7.05
C GLU A 22 -13.98 -13.48 6.14
N ILE A 23 -12.85 -12.77 6.13
CA ILE A 23 -11.68 -13.10 5.32
C ILE A 23 -10.47 -13.07 6.25
N SER A 24 -9.57 -14.05 6.13
CA SER A 24 -8.38 -14.10 6.98
C SER A 24 -7.55 -12.83 6.83
N GLU A 25 -6.95 -12.34 7.91
CA GLU A 25 -6.09 -11.13 7.86
C GLU A 25 -4.97 -11.30 6.83
N ARG A 26 -4.43 -12.53 6.69
CA ARG A 26 -3.42 -12.85 5.69
C ARG A 26 -3.93 -12.57 4.27
N ASP A 27 -5.13 -13.03 3.94
CA ASP A 27 -5.68 -12.82 2.60
C ASP A 27 -6.00 -11.35 2.34
N GLN A 28 -6.41 -10.61 3.38
CA GLN A 28 -6.56 -9.15 3.30
C GLN A 28 -5.22 -8.48 2.98
N VAL A 29 -4.16 -8.84 3.72
CA VAL A 29 -2.80 -8.33 3.50
C VAL A 29 -2.30 -8.65 2.09
N VAL A 30 -2.52 -9.88 1.63
CA VAL A 30 -2.16 -10.32 0.27
C VAL A 30 -2.90 -9.47 -0.78
N ALA A 31 -4.20 -9.24 -0.60
CA ALA A 31 -4.99 -8.41 -1.51
C ALA A 31 -4.48 -6.97 -1.57
N LEU A 32 -4.20 -6.36 -0.41
CA LEU A 32 -3.59 -5.03 -0.32
C LEU A 32 -2.24 -5.01 -1.05
N TRP A 33 -1.35 -5.95 -0.71
CA TRP A 33 -0.01 -6.02 -1.27
C TRP A 33 0.00 -6.09 -2.80
N HIS A 34 -0.87 -6.92 -3.38
CA HIS A 34 -0.93 -7.06 -4.83
C HIS A 34 -1.50 -5.83 -5.55
N GLY A 35 -2.37 -5.06 -4.90
CA GLY A 35 -2.88 -3.81 -5.47
C GLY A 35 -1.95 -2.60 -5.34
N LEU A 36 -0.96 -2.65 -4.45
CA LEU A 36 0.07 -1.60 -4.36
C LEU A 36 0.96 -1.55 -5.61
N ARG A 37 1.53 -0.39 -5.89
CA ARG A 37 2.52 -0.22 -6.97
C ARG A 37 3.85 -0.89 -6.64
N ALA A 38 4.62 -1.25 -7.67
CA ALA A 38 5.86 -2.00 -7.51
C ALA A 38 6.93 -1.25 -6.70
N SER A 39 7.00 0.08 -6.80
CA SER A 39 7.91 0.92 -6.02
C SER A 39 7.63 0.78 -4.52
N ILE A 40 6.36 0.93 -4.11
CA ILE A 40 5.93 0.77 -2.72
C ILE A 40 6.24 -0.64 -2.22
N ARG A 41 5.85 -1.69 -2.97
CA ARG A 41 6.15 -3.08 -2.56
C ARG A 41 7.64 -3.33 -2.32
N THR A 42 8.50 -2.75 -3.15
CA THR A 42 9.95 -2.89 -3.01
C THR A 42 10.43 -2.30 -1.69
N GLU A 43 9.92 -1.12 -1.33
CA GLU A 43 10.28 -0.45 -0.08
C GLU A 43 9.70 -1.14 1.15
N LEU A 44 8.48 -1.69 1.04
CA LEU A 44 7.92 -2.55 2.10
C LEU A 44 8.81 -3.76 2.38
N TYR A 45 9.32 -4.43 1.33
CA TYR A 45 10.29 -5.51 1.51
C TYR A 45 11.59 -5.04 2.17
N ARG A 46 12.11 -3.86 1.79
CA ARG A 46 13.30 -3.27 2.44
C ARG A 46 13.08 -2.99 3.93
N LYS A 47 11.83 -2.70 4.34
CA LYS A 47 11.42 -2.55 5.74
C LYS A 47 11.08 -3.88 6.44
N HIS A 48 11.46 -5.01 5.85
CA HIS A 48 11.19 -6.37 6.35
C HIS A 48 9.70 -6.70 6.49
N LEU A 49 8.84 -6.03 5.72
CA LEU A 49 7.44 -6.42 5.60
C LEU A 49 7.28 -7.46 4.49
N SER A 50 6.26 -8.30 4.67
CA SER A 50 5.93 -9.39 3.74
C SER A 50 4.43 -9.66 3.81
N PRO A 51 3.81 -10.04 2.68
CA PRO A 51 2.36 -10.24 2.61
C PRO A 51 1.86 -11.42 3.48
N ASP A 52 2.75 -12.34 3.82
CA ASP A 52 2.48 -13.57 4.56
C ASP A 52 2.72 -13.47 6.08
N LYS A 53 3.54 -12.51 6.54
CA LYS A 53 3.92 -12.41 7.97
C LYS A 53 3.55 -11.08 8.63
N SER A 54 3.24 -10.06 7.83
CA SER A 54 2.97 -8.71 8.35
C SER A 54 1.48 -8.52 8.58
N SER A 55 1.13 -7.77 9.62
CA SER A 55 -0.27 -7.40 9.88
C SER A 55 -0.76 -6.35 8.89
N TRP A 56 -2.07 -6.34 8.66
CA TRP A 56 -2.73 -5.37 7.80
C TRP A 56 -2.36 -3.93 8.18
N LYS A 57 -2.48 -3.62 9.48
CA LYS A 57 -2.23 -2.28 10.02
C LYS A 57 -0.82 -1.80 9.69
N LYS A 58 0.19 -2.66 9.79
CA LYS A 58 1.59 -2.29 9.55
C LYS A 58 1.85 -2.08 8.06
N VAL A 59 1.32 -2.95 7.21
CA VAL A 59 1.46 -2.82 5.74
C VAL A 59 0.76 -1.57 5.23
N ALA A 60 -0.48 -1.32 5.66
CA ALA A 60 -1.26 -0.14 5.28
C ALA A 60 -0.53 1.16 5.65
N PHE A 61 -0.09 1.28 6.91
CA PHE A 61 0.60 2.46 7.40
C PHE A 61 1.91 2.75 6.64
N GLU A 62 2.75 1.72 6.46
CA GLU A 62 4.03 1.89 5.76
C GLU A 62 3.84 2.18 4.27
N ALA A 63 2.79 1.64 3.64
CA ALA A 63 2.46 1.93 2.26
C ALA A 63 2.03 3.39 2.06
N GLU A 64 1.22 3.95 2.99
CA GLU A 64 0.84 5.36 2.97
C GLU A 64 2.06 6.28 3.13
N ILE A 65 2.95 5.98 4.09
CA ILE A 65 4.21 6.73 4.27
C ILE A 65 5.05 6.69 3.00
N GLN A 66 5.16 5.51 2.37
CA GLN A 66 5.98 5.37 1.18
C GLN A 66 5.41 6.14 -0.01
N GLU A 67 4.09 6.19 -0.15
CA GLU A 67 3.46 7.02 -1.16
C GLU A 67 3.76 8.50 -0.96
N ILE A 68 3.67 8.99 0.28
CA ILE A 68 3.99 10.38 0.61
C ILE A 68 5.47 10.67 0.33
N ALA A 69 6.38 9.76 0.70
CA ALA A 69 7.80 9.89 0.42
C ALA A 69 8.08 10.00 -1.09
N GLU A 70 7.45 9.14 -1.90
CA GLU A 70 7.56 9.20 -3.35
C GLU A 70 6.99 10.50 -3.93
N ALA A 71 5.90 11.03 -3.39
CA ALA A 71 5.33 12.30 -3.82
C ALA A 71 6.28 13.48 -3.52
N VAL A 72 6.89 13.52 -2.34
CA VAL A 72 7.87 14.56 -1.95
C VAL A 72 9.13 14.50 -2.81
N MET A 73 9.65 13.29 -3.08
CA MET A 73 10.83 13.10 -3.94
C MET A 73 10.53 13.40 -5.42
N GLY A 74 9.37 12.99 -5.92
CA GLY A 74 8.91 13.30 -7.28
C GLY A 74 8.70 14.80 -7.50
N GLY A 75 8.30 15.54 -6.47
CA GLY A 75 8.23 17.01 -6.48
C GLY A 75 9.62 17.66 -6.55
N HIS A 76 10.62 17.11 -5.84
CA HIS A 76 12.00 17.60 -5.92
C HIS A 76 12.62 17.44 -7.31
N ASN A 77 12.33 16.33 -8.01
CA ASN A 77 12.94 16.03 -9.30
C ASN A 77 12.37 16.88 -10.46
N ARG A 78 11.19 17.50 -10.29
CA ARG A 78 10.56 18.39 -11.28
C ARG A 78 11.02 19.84 -11.18
N ASN A 79 11.55 20.26 -10.02
CA ASN A 79 11.99 21.64 -9.80
C ASN A 79 13.45 21.89 -10.23
N ASN A 80 14.14 20.87 -10.73
CA ASN A 80 15.54 20.93 -11.17
C ASN A 80 15.71 20.61 -12.67
N GLN A 81 14.67 20.82 -13.48
CA GLN A 81 14.73 20.78 -14.95
C GLN A 81 14.23 22.09 -15.54
#